data_AF-A0A5R2MX08-F1
#
_entry.id   AF-A0A5R2MX08-F1
#
_cell.length_a   1.000
_cell.length_b   1.000
_cell.length_c   1.000
_cell.angle_alpha   90.00
_cell.angle_beta   90.00
_cell.angle_gamma   90.00
#
_symmetry.space_group_name_H-M   'P 1'
#
loop_
_entity.id
_entity.type
_entity.pdbx_description
1 polymer ?
#
loop_
_entity_poly.entity_id
_entity_poly.type
_entity_poly.pdbx_seq_one_letter_code
_entity_poly.pdbx_strand_id
1 'polypeptide(L)'
;AGHIRQLGTPHELYYKPNCEFVARFFGENNLVAGKLGPVQGEQRPIETALGRLVCSVSGQPHLKAAADGASAFAAFRPEALRLADANDGDNRFSGVIADLAFAGSSTVATIMAGA
;
A
#
# COMPACT_ATOMS: atom_id res chain seq x y z
N ALA A 1 -11.24 -16.97 15.25
CA ALA A 1 -11.98 -17.24 14.00
C ALA A 1 -13.45 -16.90 14.23
N GLY A 2 -14.21 -16.50 13.21
CA GLY A 2 -15.65 -16.20 13.35
C GLY A 2 -16.03 -14.73 13.63
N HIS A 3 -15.16 -13.77 13.28
CA HIS A 3 -15.46 -12.34 13.42
C HIS A 3 -15.49 -11.65 12.06
N ILE A 4 -16.46 -10.74 11.88
CA ILE A 4 -16.49 -9.83 10.73
C ILE A 4 -15.32 -8.84 10.87
N ARG A 5 -14.43 -8.81 9.87
CA ARG A 5 -13.27 -7.91 9.85
C ARG A 5 -13.60 -6.54 9.27
N GLN A 6 -14.41 -6.51 8.22
CA GLN A 6 -14.88 -5.30 7.56
C GLN A 6 -16.19 -5.59 6.82
N LEU A 7 -17.12 -4.64 6.87
CA LEU A 7 -18.33 -4.62 6.07
C LEU A 7 -18.29 -3.37 5.19
N GLY A 8 -18.62 -3.51 3.91
CA GLY A 8 -18.61 -2.40 2.96
C GLY A 8 -18.95 -2.87 1.55
N THR A 9 -19.06 -1.92 0.64
CA THR A 9 -19.21 -2.20 -0.79
C THR A 9 -17.97 -2.91 -1.34
N PRO A 10 -18.06 -3.64 -2.47
CA PRO A 10 -16.89 -4.24 -3.11
C PRO A 10 -15.77 -3.22 -3.36
N HIS A 11 -16.12 -2.00 -3.75
CA HIS A 11 -15.16 -0.91 -3.96
C HIS A 11 -14.44 -0.51 -2.66
N GLU A 12 -15.17 -0.41 -1.54
CA GLU A 12 -14.55 -0.10 -0.24
C GLU A 12 -13.67 -1.23 0.29
N LEU A 13 -14.13 -2.48 0.16
CA LEU A 13 -13.33 -3.65 0.56
C LEU A 13 -12.05 -3.77 -0.27
N TYR A 14 -12.12 -3.39 -1.56
CA TYR A 14 -10.99 -3.44 -2.47
C TYR A 14 -10.03 -2.25 -2.29
N TYR A 15 -10.51 -1.01 -2.36
CA TYR A 15 -9.65 0.18 -2.36
C TYR A 15 -9.38 0.79 -0.98
N LYS A 16 -10.17 0.43 0.03
CA LYS A 16 -10.05 0.99 1.40
C LYS A 16 -10.07 -0.14 2.45
N PRO A 17 -9.14 -1.11 2.38
CA PRO A 17 -9.04 -2.13 3.41
C PRO A 17 -8.65 -1.48 4.74
N ASN A 18 -9.35 -1.85 5.82
CA ASN A 18 -9.14 -1.28 7.16
C ASN A 18 -8.15 -2.08 8.02
N CYS A 19 -7.63 -3.19 7.51
CA CYS A 19 -6.65 -4.02 8.19
C CYS A 19 -5.89 -4.90 7.20
N GLU A 20 -4.73 -5.40 7.63
CA GLU A 20 -3.87 -6.27 6.82
C GLU A 20 -4.61 -7.49 6.28
N PHE A 21 -5.46 -8.12 7.11
CA PHE A 21 -6.22 -9.30 6.68
C PHE A 21 -7.08 -9.01 5.45
N VAL A 22 -7.85 -7.91 5.47
CA VAL A 22 -8.71 -7.53 4.34
C VAL A 22 -7.86 -7.10 3.14
N ALA A 23 -6.77 -6.37 3.39
CA ALA A 23 -5.84 -5.94 2.35
C ALA A 23 -5.20 -7.12 1.59
N ARG A 24 -4.95 -8.26 2.26
CA ARG A 24 -4.43 -9.49 1.65
C ARG A 24 -5.50 -10.40 1.05
N PHE A 25 -6.76 -10.23 1.43
CA PHE A 25 -7.83 -11.15 1.04
C PHE A 25 -8.34 -10.92 -0.38
N PHE A 26 -8.40 -9.66 -0.83
CA PHE A 26 -9.00 -9.30 -2.12
C PHE A 26 -7.96 -8.87 -3.15
N GLY A 27 -7.75 -9.74 -4.15
CA GLY A 27 -6.85 -9.49 -5.28
C GLY A 27 -5.38 -9.44 -4.88
N GLU A 28 -4.53 -9.09 -5.85
CA GLU A 28 -3.12 -8.85 -5.58
C GLU A 28 -2.93 -7.49 -4.88
N ASN A 29 -2.01 -7.47 -3.92
CA ASN A 29 -1.71 -6.26 -3.17
C ASN A 29 -0.26 -6.30 -2.70
N ASN A 30 0.45 -5.18 -2.84
CA ASN A 30 1.79 -5.02 -2.31
C ASN A 30 1.68 -4.52 -0.88
N LEU A 31 2.35 -5.19 0.06
CA LEU A 31 2.44 -4.76 1.45
C LEU A 31 3.91 -4.59 1.82
N VAL A 32 4.30 -3.35 2.11
CA VAL A 32 5.68 -3.00 2.45
C VAL A 32 5.74 -2.60 3.92
N ALA A 33 6.50 -3.36 4.71
CA ALA A 33 6.66 -3.07 6.13
C ALA A 33 7.41 -1.76 6.36
N GLY A 34 7.03 -1.03 7.40
CA GLY A 34 7.69 0.22 7.76
C GLY A 34 7.31 0.74 9.14
N LYS A 35 7.75 1.96 9.41
CA LYS A 35 7.56 2.67 10.68
C LYS A 35 6.79 3.96 10.46
N LEU A 36 5.70 4.15 11.20
CA LEU A 36 4.84 5.33 11.07
C LEU A 36 5.56 6.60 11.53
N GLY A 37 5.48 7.67 10.74
CA GLY A 37 5.85 9.02 11.17
C GLY A 37 4.65 9.81 11.72
N PRO A 38 4.77 11.13 11.93
CA PRO A 38 3.71 11.95 12.52
C PRO A 38 2.48 12.04 11.60
N VAL A 39 1.28 11.99 12.19
CA VAL A 39 0.01 12.12 11.45
C VAL A 39 -0.16 13.54 10.87
N GLN A 40 -0.63 13.62 9.64
CA GLN A 40 -0.85 14.87 8.89
C GLN A 40 -2.28 14.87 8.32
N GLY A 41 -3.26 15.16 9.18
CA GLY A 41 -4.67 15.10 8.82
C GLY A 41 -5.12 13.67 8.47
N GLU A 42 -5.53 13.46 7.22
CA GLU A 42 -5.92 12.14 6.70
C GLU A 42 -4.76 11.34 6.08
N GLN A 43 -3.54 11.89 6.11
CA GLN A 43 -2.35 11.26 5.58
C GLN A 43 -1.34 10.97 6.69
N ARG A 44 -0.54 9.94 6.50
CA ARG A 44 0.55 9.62 7.42
C ARG A 44 1.75 9.08 6.64
N PRO A 45 2.95 9.64 6.84
CA PRO A 45 4.16 9.08 6.26
C PRO A 45 4.53 7.77 6.95
N ILE A 46 5.16 6.88 6.21
CA ILE A 46 5.73 5.63 6.69
C ILE A 46 7.12 5.46 6.07
N GLU A 47 8.11 5.23 6.93
CA GLU A 47 9.49 4.95 6.52
C GLU A 47 9.61 3.45 6.19
N THR A 48 9.96 3.12 4.95
CA THR A 48 10.00 1.74 4.45
C THR A 48 11.32 1.44 3.74
N ALA A 49 11.54 0.18 3.35
CA ALA A 49 12.67 -0.20 2.50
C ALA A 49 12.61 0.43 1.09
N LEU A 50 11.44 0.91 0.65
CA LEU A 50 11.28 1.66 -0.61
C LEU A 50 11.55 3.17 -0.45
N GLY A 51 11.94 3.60 0.75
CA GLY A 51 11.98 5.00 1.14
C GLY A 51 10.69 5.44 1.85
N ARG A 52 10.55 6.76 2.01
CA ARG A 52 9.40 7.37 2.66
C ARG A 52 8.20 7.37 1.73
N LEU A 53 7.11 6.74 2.15
CA LEU A 53 5.83 6.77 1.46
C LEU A 53 4.80 7.53 2.30
N VAL A 54 3.85 8.18 1.65
CA VAL A 54 2.72 8.87 2.28
C VAL A 54 1.44 8.10 1.98
N CYS A 55 0.80 7.59 3.03
CA CYS A 55 -0.40 6.77 2.91
C CYS A 55 -1.62 7.50 3.44
N SER A 56 -2.78 7.26 2.82
CA SER A 56 -4.06 7.66 3.41
C SER A 56 -4.38 6.77 4.61
N VAL A 57 -4.70 7.41 5.73
CA VAL A 57 -5.19 6.76 6.96
C VAL A 57 -6.69 7.06 7.18
N SER A 58 -7.37 7.53 6.14
CA SER A 58 -8.80 7.82 6.21
C SER A 58 -9.61 6.54 6.48
N GLY A 59 -10.55 6.62 7.42
CA GLY A 59 -11.31 5.46 7.89
C GLY A 59 -10.50 4.46 8.74
N GLN A 60 -9.25 4.76 9.09
CA GLN A 60 -8.38 3.88 9.87
C GLN A 60 -7.99 4.53 11.22
N PRO A 61 -8.93 4.63 12.18
CA PRO A 61 -8.70 5.35 13.44
C PRO A 61 -7.57 4.77 14.28
N HIS A 62 -7.36 3.46 14.21
CA HIS A 62 -6.25 2.77 14.90
C HIS A 62 -4.89 3.21 14.34
N LEU A 63 -4.76 3.38 13.01
CA LEU A 63 -3.53 3.91 12.40
C LEU A 63 -3.36 5.41 12.67
N LYS A 64 -4.43 6.19 12.81
CA LYS A 64 -4.32 7.60 13.22
C LYS A 64 -3.84 7.75 14.66
N ALA A 65 -4.35 6.91 15.55
CA ALA A 65 -4.05 6.96 16.99
C ALA A 65 -2.76 6.22 17.37
N ALA A 66 -2.18 5.42 16.48
CA ALA A 66 -0.94 4.70 16.73
C ALA A 66 0.22 5.66 17.06
N ALA A 67 1.12 5.24 17.95
CA ALA A 67 2.32 6.00 18.29
C ALA A 67 3.25 6.16 17.07
N ASP A 68 3.99 7.26 17.03
CA ASP A 68 5.09 7.42 16.08
C ASP A 68 6.12 6.30 16.30
N GLY A 69 6.69 5.78 15.20
CA GLY A 69 7.57 4.61 15.23
C GLY A 69 6.85 3.26 15.37
N ALA A 70 5.51 3.23 15.43
CA ALA A 70 4.78 1.97 15.39
C ALA A 70 4.99 1.24 14.05
N SER A 71 5.06 -0.09 14.11
CA SER A 71 5.13 -0.94 12.91
C SER A 71 3.79 -0.92 12.18
N ALA A 72 3.83 -0.71 10.87
CA ALA A 72 2.68 -0.78 9.97
C ALA A 72 3.12 -1.24 8.58
N PHE A 73 2.15 -1.40 7.67
CA PHE A 73 2.40 -1.68 6.26
C PHE A 73 1.88 -0.53 5.40
N ALA A 74 2.70 -0.10 4.42
CA ALA A 74 2.21 0.61 3.25
C ALA A 74 1.56 -0.42 2.32
N ALA A 75 0.29 -0.21 1.96
CA ALA A 75 -0.44 -1.11 1.07
C ALA A 75 -0.81 -0.37 -0.22
N PHE A 76 -0.49 -0.96 -1.37
CA PHE A 76 -0.88 -0.44 -2.67
C PHE A 76 -1.03 -1.57 -3.70
N ARG A 77 -2.01 -1.42 -4.59
CA ARG A 77 -2.32 -2.44 -5.59
C ARG A 77 -1.40 -2.33 -6.80
N PRO A 78 -1.10 -3.43 -7.52
CA PRO A 78 -0.27 -3.40 -8.72
C PRO A 78 -0.78 -2.40 -9.77
N GLU A 79 -2.09 -2.32 -9.98
CA GLU A 79 -2.72 -1.40 -10.93
C GLU A 79 -2.64 0.08 -10.53
N ALA A 80 -2.27 0.38 -9.28
CA ALA A 80 -2.02 1.74 -8.83
C ALA A 80 -0.58 2.21 -9.14
N LEU A 81 0.30 1.30 -9.58
CA LEU A 81 1.64 1.64 -10.04
C LEU A 81 1.59 2.13 -11.48
N ARG A 82 2.45 3.11 -11.78
CA ARG A 82 2.76 3.55 -13.12
C ARG A 82 4.20 4.03 -13.18
N LEU A 83 4.72 4.18 -14.39
CA LEU A 83 6.00 4.83 -14.59
C LEU A 83 5.91 6.28 -14.08
N ALA A 84 6.91 6.67 -13.30
CA ALA A 84 6.98 8.00 -12.72
C ALA A 84 7.45 9.02 -13.78
N ASP A 85 6.82 10.18 -13.77
CA ASP A 85 7.20 11.37 -14.53
C ASP A 85 7.87 12.39 -13.61
N ALA A 86 8.59 13.36 -14.20
CA ALA A 86 9.32 14.37 -13.45
C ALA A 86 8.44 15.26 -12.54
N ASN A 87 7.13 15.31 -12.80
CA ASN A 87 6.16 16.10 -12.06
C ASN A 87 5.42 15.30 -10.97
N ASP A 88 5.79 14.04 -10.75
CA ASP A 88 5.08 13.19 -9.79
C ASP A 88 5.48 13.42 -8.34
N GLY A 89 4.53 13.09 -7.45
CA GLY A 89 4.68 13.24 -6.01
C GLY A 89 5.68 12.29 -5.36
N ASP A 90 5.73 12.34 -4.04
CA ASP A 90 6.78 11.69 -3.25
C ASP A 90 6.69 10.16 -3.18
N ASN A 91 5.54 9.58 -3.52
CA ASN A 91 5.35 8.12 -3.56
C ASN A 91 5.97 7.52 -4.83
N ARG A 92 7.30 7.57 -4.89
CA ARG A 92 8.11 7.02 -5.98
C ARG A 92 9.20 6.13 -5.42
N PHE A 93 9.51 5.06 -6.13
CA PHE A 93 10.67 4.23 -5.84
C PHE A 93 11.24 3.73 -7.16
N SER A 94 12.54 3.42 -7.15
CA SER A 94 13.21 2.80 -8.28
C SER A 94 13.27 1.29 -8.10
N GLY A 95 13.22 0.57 -9.20
CA GLY A 95 13.33 -0.89 -9.21
C GLY A 95 13.65 -1.40 -10.61
N VAL A 96 14.01 -2.67 -10.67
CA VAL A 96 14.32 -3.38 -11.92
C VAL A 96 13.25 -4.44 -12.14
N ILE A 97 12.74 -4.53 -13.37
CA ILE A 97 11.83 -5.62 -13.76
C ILE A 97 12.63 -6.92 -13.72
N ALA A 98 12.26 -7.80 -12.79
CA ALA A 98 12.89 -9.09 -12.59
C ALA A 98 12.21 -10.19 -13.43
N ASP A 99 10.91 -10.07 -13.65
CA ASP A 99 10.12 -11.03 -14.42
C ASP A 99 8.90 -10.38 -15.09
N LEU A 100 8.44 -10.99 -16.19
CA LEU A 100 7.25 -10.61 -16.93
C LEU A 100 6.40 -11.86 -17.24
N ALA A 101 5.15 -11.84 -16.80
CA ALA A 101 4.16 -12.87 -17.11
C ALA A 101 3.06 -12.30 -18.01
N PHE A 102 2.74 -13.03 -19.09
CA PHE A 102 1.69 -12.64 -20.04
C PHE A 102 0.39 -13.38 -19.70
N ALA A 103 -0.58 -12.68 -19.13
CA ALA A 103 -1.87 -13.21 -18.67
C ALA A 103 -3.00 -12.83 -19.63
N GLY A 104 -2.83 -13.18 -20.91
CA GLY A 104 -3.80 -12.88 -21.97
C GLY A 104 -3.85 -11.40 -22.31
N SER A 105 -4.85 -10.68 -21.80
CA SER A 105 -5.03 -9.23 -22.05
C SER A 105 -4.20 -8.34 -21.12
N SER A 106 -3.51 -8.91 -20.13
CA SER A 106 -2.64 -8.18 -19.22
C SER A 106 -1.21 -8.73 -19.22
N THR A 107 -0.25 -7.87 -18.87
CA THR A 107 1.12 -8.26 -18.56
C THR A 107 1.37 -7.93 -17.09
N VAL A 108 1.80 -8.92 -16.32
CA VAL A 108 2.15 -8.77 -14.90
C VAL A 108 3.66 -8.68 -14.81
N ALA A 109 4.16 -7.60 -14.22
CA ALA A 109 5.58 -7.39 -14.01
C ALA A 109 5.93 -7.58 -12.53
N THR A 110 6.93 -8.41 -12.25
CA THR A 110 7.55 -8.50 -10.92
C THR A 110 8.73 -7.54 -10.88
N ILE A 111 8.70 -6.58 -9.95
CA ILE A 111 9.72 -5.54 -9.83
C ILE A 111 10.53 -5.79 -8.56
N MET A 112 11.84 -5.96 -8.71
CA MET A 112 12.79 -5.93 -7.60
C MET A 112 13.09 -4.47 -7.28
N ALA A 113 12.58 -4.00 -6.13
CA ALA A 113 12.70 -2.61 -5.72
C ALA A 113 13.86 -2.42 -4.73
N GLY A 114 14.59 -1.31 -4.88
CA GLY A 114 15.82 -1.04 -4.14
C GLY A 114 17.04 -1.73 -4.78
N ALA A 115 18.08 -0.94 -5.06
CA ALA A 115 19.44 -1.41 -5.38
C ALA A 115 20.39 -0.84 -4.32
#